data_AF-A0A1V5QZZ8-F1
#
_entry.id   AF-A0A1V5QZZ8-F1
#
_cell.length_a   1.000
_cell.length_b   1.000
_cell.length_c   1.000
_cell.angle_alpha   90.00
_cell.angle_beta   90.00
_cell.angle_gamma   90.00
#
_symmetry.space_group_name_H-M   'P 1'
#
loop_
_entity.id
_entity.type
_entity.pdbx_description
1 polymer ?
#
loop_
_entity_poly.entity_id
_entity_poly.type
_entity_poly.pdbx_seq_one_letter_code
_entity_poly.pdbx_strand_id
1 'polypeptide(L)'
;MVWDSELIYTYFRVTGEQRLLLGGGSLLTSYAAHAQHENKAMMKKLTSYFYQRFPQLNLQFEQMWPGLIGISKDIAPLAGSDKNKPHIYYISACAGLPIAAALGRYSAEHILDNRTDLDHCFTPYRNYPVSGFAQTILGNKISFALSHLIKSLGW
;
A
#
# COMPACT_ATOMS: atom_id res chain seq x y z
N MET A 1 16.99 5.16 0.16
CA MET A 1 16.10 4.12 -0.39
C MET A 1 16.13 4.27 -1.89
N VAL A 2 16.32 3.19 -2.63
CA VAL A 2 16.32 3.19 -4.10
C VAL A 2 15.08 2.45 -4.56
N TRP A 3 14.22 3.14 -5.30
CA TRP A 3 13.04 2.56 -5.95
C TRP A 3 13.40 2.23 -7.39
N ASP A 4 13.16 1.00 -7.84
CA ASP A 4 13.36 0.61 -9.24
C ASP A 4 12.07 0.78 -10.04
N SER A 5 12.15 1.45 -11.20
CA SER A 5 11.03 1.72 -12.10
C SER A 5 10.60 0.51 -12.94
N GLU A 6 11.44 -0.51 -13.09
CA GLU A 6 11.17 -1.65 -13.98
C GLU A 6 10.20 -2.68 -13.39
N LEU A 7 10.08 -2.73 -12.05
CA LEU A 7 9.23 -3.70 -11.38
C LEU A 7 8.35 -3.06 -10.32
N ILE A 8 7.05 -3.35 -10.40
CA ILE A 8 6.04 -2.90 -9.44
C ILE A 8 6.49 -3.24 -8.01
N TYR A 9 6.77 -2.19 -7.23
CA TYR A 9 7.18 -2.23 -5.81
C TYR A 9 8.50 -2.95 -5.50
N THR A 10 9.46 -3.03 -6.44
CA THR A 10 10.81 -3.46 -6.07
C THR A 10 11.67 -2.28 -5.62
N TYR A 11 12.22 -2.40 -4.43
CA TYR A 11 13.11 -1.40 -3.85
C TYR A 11 14.20 -2.08 -3.04
N PHE A 12 15.30 -1.36 -2.85
CA PHE A 12 16.31 -1.77 -1.89
C PHE A 12 16.82 -0.59 -1.07
N ARG A 13 17.33 -0.90 0.13
CA ARG A 13 17.95 0.08 1.01
C ARG A 13 19.06 -0.60 1.81
N VAL A 14 20.23 0.03 1.82
CA VAL A 14 21.27 -0.28 2.80
C VAL A 14 20.82 0.20 4.17
N THR A 15 20.88 -0.68 5.16
CA THR A 15 20.59 -0.39 6.56
C THR A 15 21.90 -0.37 7.36
N GLY A 16 21.82 -0.23 8.69
CA GLY A 16 23.01 -0.37 9.54
C GLY A 16 23.67 -1.76 9.39
N GLU A 17 24.89 -1.89 9.92
CA GLU A 17 25.58 -3.18 10.05
C GLU A 17 25.83 -3.90 8.71
N GLN A 18 26.04 -3.14 7.62
CA GLN A 18 26.27 -3.69 6.26
C GLN A 18 25.12 -4.56 5.74
N ARG A 19 23.91 -4.37 6.25
CA ARG A 19 22.72 -5.12 5.83
C ARG A 19 21.98 -4.44 4.70
N LEU A 20 21.27 -5.26 3.93
CA LEU A 20 20.46 -4.84 2.80
C LEU A 20 19.01 -5.28 3.02
N LEU A 21 18.09 -4.33 2.95
CA LEU A 21 16.66 -4.62 2.86
C LEU A 21 16.27 -4.67 1.38
N LEU A 22 15.70 -5.80 0.96
CA LEU A 22 15.09 -5.98 -0.34
C LEU A 22 13.57 -6.06 -0.18
N GLY A 23 12.86 -5.15 -0.82
CA GLY A 23 11.40 -5.10 -0.85
C GLY A 23 10.86 -5.40 -2.24
N GLY A 24 9.69 -6.02 -2.30
CA GLY A 24 9.10 -6.47 -3.54
C GLY A 24 7.64 -6.86 -3.43
N GLY A 25 6.91 -6.73 -4.54
CA GLY A 25 5.53 -7.20 -4.67
C GLY A 25 5.34 -8.13 -5.87
N SER A 26 4.15 -8.73 -5.94
CA SER A 26 3.64 -9.43 -7.11
C SER A 26 2.19 -9.02 -7.35
N LEU A 27 1.84 -8.79 -8.61
CA LEU A 27 0.46 -8.52 -9.02
C LEU A 27 -0.50 -9.65 -8.61
N LEU A 28 -0.01 -10.90 -8.59
CA LEU A 28 -0.79 -12.07 -8.16
C LEU A 28 -1.23 -11.97 -6.69
N THR A 29 -0.45 -11.27 -5.86
CA THR A 29 -0.67 -11.12 -4.42
C THR A 29 -1.17 -9.72 -4.03
N SER A 30 -1.29 -8.78 -4.97
CA SER A 30 -1.71 -7.39 -4.72
C SER A 30 -3.08 -7.23 -4.05
N TYR A 31 -3.90 -8.28 -4.06
CA TYR A 31 -5.22 -8.35 -3.41
C TYR A 31 -5.38 -9.61 -2.55
N ALA A 32 -4.29 -10.12 -2.00
CA ALA A 32 -4.36 -11.22 -1.04
C ALA A 32 -4.99 -10.74 0.27
N ALA A 33 -5.94 -11.50 0.81
CA ALA A 33 -6.55 -11.21 2.11
C ALA A 33 -5.64 -11.57 3.29
N HIS A 34 -4.67 -12.45 3.07
CA HIS A 34 -3.78 -12.97 4.09
C HIS A 34 -2.33 -12.89 3.61
N ALA A 35 -1.43 -12.61 4.55
CA ALA A 35 0.00 -12.67 4.31
C ALA A 35 0.41 -14.12 4.04
N GLN A 36 1.24 -14.32 3.01
CA GLN A 36 1.80 -15.64 2.75
C GLN A 36 3.22 -15.71 3.34
N HIS A 37 3.35 -16.45 4.43
CA HIS A 37 4.65 -16.75 5.01
C HIS A 37 5.44 -17.72 4.13
N GLU A 38 6.77 -17.66 4.22
CA GLU A 38 7.68 -18.59 3.53
C GLU A 38 7.50 -18.66 2.00
N ASN A 39 7.17 -17.53 1.35
CA ASN A 39 6.97 -17.50 -0.09
C ASN A 39 8.31 -17.62 -0.85
N LYS A 40 8.74 -18.87 -1.08
CA LYS A 40 9.98 -19.23 -1.78
C LYS A 40 10.07 -18.62 -3.19
N ALA A 41 8.94 -18.49 -3.88
CA ALA A 41 8.90 -17.88 -5.21
C ALA A 41 9.25 -16.38 -5.15
N MET A 42 8.73 -15.66 -4.14
CA MET A 42 9.07 -14.26 -3.92
C MET A 42 10.53 -14.09 -3.52
N MET A 43 11.04 -14.95 -2.62
CA MET A 43 12.48 -14.94 -2.28
C MET A 43 13.32 -15.10 -3.55
N LYS A 44 13.11 -16.19 -4.30
CA LYS A 44 13.84 -16.45 -5.54
C LYS A 44 13.77 -15.28 -6.52
N LYS A 45 12.60 -14.66 -6.67
CA LYS A 45 12.39 -13.49 -7.52
C LYS A 45 13.27 -12.31 -7.09
N LEU A 46 13.23 -11.92 -5.82
CA LEU A 46 14.00 -10.79 -5.29
C LEU A 46 15.50 -11.05 -5.32
N THR A 47 15.91 -12.27 -4.96
CA THR A 47 17.30 -12.71 -5.03
C THR A 47 17.82 -12.63 -6.47
N SER A 48 17.08 -13.18 -7.43
CA SER A 48 17.50 -13.20 -8.85
C SER A 48 17.58 -11.79 -9.42
N TYR A 49 16.57 -10.95 -9.13
CA TYR A 49 16.55 -9.55 -9.54
C TYR A 49 17.81 -8.79 -9.05
N PHE A 50 18.20 -9.01 -7.80
CA PHE A 50 19.33 -8.29 -7.22
C PHE A 50 20.66 -8.79 -7.78
N TYR A 51 20.86 -10.11 -7.88
CA TYR A 51 22.08 -10.69 -8.45
C TYR A 51 22.30 -10.31 -9.92
N GLN A 52 21.24 -10.15 -10.71
CA GLN A 52 21.36 -9.69 -12.10
C GLN A 52 21.89 -8.26 -12.21
N ARG A 53 21.57 -7.40 -11.23
CA ARG A 53 21.98 -5.99 -11.21
C ARG A 53 23.33 -5.77 -10.54
N PHE A 54 23.65 -6.58 -9.55
CA PHE A 54 24.90 -6.47 -8.78
C PHE A 54 25.60 -7.84 -8.69
N PRO A 55 26.06 -8.40 -9.82
CA PRO A 55 26.62 -9.76 -9.89
C PRO A 55 27.88 -9.94 -9.04
N GLN A 56 28.59 -8.86 -8.73
CA GLN A 56 29.80 -8.86 -7.90
C GLN A 56 29.51 -8.94 -6.40
N LEU A 57 28.27 -8.76 -5.96
CA LEU A 57 27.91 -8.81 -4.54
C LEU A 57 27.53 -10.25 -4.17
N ASN A 58 28.17 -10.79 -3.13
CA ASN A 58 27.78 -12.05 -2.53
C ASN A 58 26.80 -11.78 -1.37
N LEU A 59 25.51 -12.09 -1.55
CA LEU A 59 24.48 -11.83 -0.55
C LEU A 59 23.99 -13.11 0.13
N GLN A 60 23.96 -13.10 1.45
CA GLN A 60 23.28 -14.12 2.25
C GLN A 60 21.89 -13.64 2.65
N PHE A 61 20.86 -14.41 2.32
CA PHE A 61 19.51 -14.17 2.83
C PHE A 61 19.41 -14.64 4.28
N GLU A 62 19.25 -13.68 5.20
CA GLU A 62 19.12 -13.97 6.63
C GLU A 62 17.66 -14.15 7.06
N GLN A 63 16.75 -13.32 6.53
CA GLN A 63 15.37 -13.24 6.99
C GLN A 63 14.41 -12.86 5.86
N MET A 64 13.17 -13.34 5.98
CA MET A 64 12.05 -12.97 5.12
C MET A 64 10.81 -12.78 5.98
N TRP A 65 10.09 -11.69 5.75
CA TRP A 65 8.76 -11.49 6.33
C TRP A 65 7.79 -10.99 5.26
N PRO A 66 6.57 -11.52 5.21
CA PRO A 66 5.53 -10.94 4.38
C PRO A 66 4.95 -9.69 5.05
N GLY A 67 4.34 -8.83 4.25
CA GLY A 67 3.57 -7.69 4.72
C GLY A 67 2.31 -7.52 3.90
N LEU A 68 1.24 -7.06 4.53
CA LEU A 68 0.04 -6.57 3.86
C LEU A 68 0.02 -5.06 3.93
N ILE A 69 -0.21 -4.40 2.79
CA ILE A 69 -0.38 -2.95 2.72
C ILE A 69 -1.86 -2.70 2.49
N GLY A 70 -2.50 -2.04 3.45
CA GLY A 70 -3.87 -1.57 3.29
C GLY A 70 -3.91 -0.46 2.24
N ILE A 71 -4.68 -0.67 1.18
CA ILE A 71 -4.99 0.34 0.16
C ILE A 71 -6.49 0.52 0.04
N SER A 72 -6.92 1.74 -0.24
CA SER A 72 -8.29 2.01 -0.64
C SER A 72 -8.47 1.64 -2.12
N LYS A 73 -9.72 1.64 -2.59
CA LYS A 73 -10.05 1.34 -3.99
C LYS A 73 -9.49 2.35 -4.99
N ASP A 74 -9.07 3.52 -4.52
CA ASP A 74 -8.55 4.59 -5.34
C ASP A 74 -7.12 5.00 -4.96
N ILE A 75 -6.45 4.15 -4.17
CA ILE A 75 -5.06 4.25 -3.67
C ILE A 75 -4.86 5.43 -2.69
N ALA A 76 -5.80 6.37 -2.61
CA ALA A 76 -5.72 7.49 -1.69
C ALA A 76 -5.98 7.06 -0.23
N PRO A 77 -5.27 7.64 0.75
CA PRO A 77 -5.54 7.35 2.16
C PRO A 77 -6.96 7.77 2.57
N LEU A 78 -7.39 7.26 3.72
CA LEU A 78 -8.69 7.55 4.31
C LEU A 78 -8.47 8.17 5.69
N ALA A 79 -9.01 9.38 5.91
CA ALA A 79 -9.06 10.03 7.21
C ALA A 79 -10.35 10.85 7.34
N GLY A 80 -11.01 10.75 8.50
CA GLY A 80 -12.20 11.55 8.80
C GLY A 80 -13.10 10.95 9.89
N SER A 81 -13.94 11.79 10.46
CA SER A 81 -14.89 11.43 11.51
C SER A 81 -16.03 10.54 11.00
N ASP A 82 -16.55 9.68 11.87
CA ASP A 82 -17.77 8.95 11.57
C ASP A 82 -19.00 9.88 11.55
N LYS A 83 -19.89 9.72 10.58
CA LYS A 83 -21.11 10.53 10.40
C LYS A 83 -22.11 10.39 11.55
N ASN A 84 -22.15 9.23 12.21
CA ASN A 84 -23.18 8.88 13.18
C ASN A 84 -22.60 8.72 14.60
N LYS A 85 -21.28 8.62 14.74
CA LYS A 85 -20.58 8.36 16.00
C LYS A 85 -19.53 9.46 16.23
N PRO A 86 -19.86 10.51 17.00
CA PRO A 86 -19.02 11.71 17.11
C PRO A 86 -17.65 11.47 17.75
N HIS A 87 -17.43 10.32 18.37
CA HIS A 87 -16.17 9.95 19.02
C HIS A 87 -15.35 8.93 18.23
N ILE A 88 -15.72 8.65 16.98
CA ILE A 88 -14.97 7.76 16.09
C ILE A 88 -14.33 8.58 14.96
N TYR A 89 -13.03 8.40 14.79
CA TYR A 89 -12.25 8.95 13.70
C TYR A 89 -11.52 7.83 12.97
N TYR A 90 -11.65 7.77 11.66
CA TYR A 90 -11.00 6.77 10.82
C TYR A 90 -9.63 7.27 10.37
N ILE A 91 -8.62 6.40 10.41
CA ILE A 91 -7.32 6.60 9.76
C ILE A 91 -6.93 5.26 9.15
N SER A 92 -6.87 5.16 7.82
CA SER A 92 -6.61 3.90 7.13
C SER A 92 -6.04 4.10 5.72
N ALA A 93 -5.71 2.99 5.07
CA ALA A 93 -5.19 2.94 3.70
C ALA A 93 -3.93 3.80 3.48
N CYS A 94 -3.10 3.96 4.51
CA CYS A 94 -1.85 4.72 4.46
C CYS A 94 -0.72 3.89 3.83
N ALA A 95 -0.76 3.74 2.51
CA ALA A 95 0.27 3.03 1.76
C ALA A 95 1.58 3.83 1.71
N GLY A 96 2.51 3.49 2.61
CA GLY A 96 3.85 4.06 2.68
C GLY A 96 4.08 4.94 3.90
N LEU A 97 5.29 4.87 4.46
CA LEU A 97 5.65 5.56 5.70
C LEU A 97 5.46 7.10 5.65
N PRO A 98 5.81 7.81 4.55
CA PRO A 98 5.59 9.25 4.49
C PRO A 98 4.09 9.61 4.51
N ILE A 99 3.26 8.83 3.81
CA ILE A 99 1.80 9.04 3.80
C ILE A 99 1.22 8.77 5.18
N ALA A 100 1.64 7.69 5.86
CA ALA A 100 1.21 7.40 7.22
C ALA A 100 1.57 8.53 8.20
N ALA A 101 2.80 9.05 8.13
CA ALA A 101 3.24 10.15 8.98
C ALA A 101 2.46 11.45 8.70
N ALA A 102 2.31 11.81 7.43
CA ALA A 102 1.55 13.00 7.02
C ALA A 102 0.07 12.90 7.44
N LEU A 103 -0.55 11.73 7.25
CA LEU A 103 -1.95 11.49 7.63
C LEU A 103 -2.13 11.53 9.15
N GLY A 104 -1.18 10.99 9.92
CA GLY A 104 -1.18 11.07 11.38
C GLY A 104 -1.12 12.52 11.87
N ARG A 105 -0.24 13.33 11.27
CA ARG A 105 -0.14 14.78 11.57
C ARG A 105 -1.44 15.51 11.21
N TYR A 106 -1.94 15.31 10.00
CA TYR A 106 -3.19 15.91 9.53
C TYR A 106 -4.36 15.56 10.44
N SER A 107 -4.49 14.28 10.82
CA SER A 107 -5.57 13.81 11.68
C SER A 107 -5.50 14.45 13.08
N ALA A 108 -4.30 14.60 13.63
CA ALA A 108 -4.12 15.29 14.91
C ALA A 108 -4.55 16.76 14.84
N GLU A 109 -4.12 17.48 13.79
CA GLU A 109 -4.50 18.89 13.56
C GLU A 109 -6.00 19.04 13.24
N HIS A 110 -6.61 18.07 12.56
CA HIS A 110 -8.06 18.06 12.33
C HIS A 110 -8.82 17.95 13.65
N ILE A 111 -8.38 17.06 14.54
CA ILE A 111 -9.05 16.81 15.83
C ILE A 111 -8.83 17.96 16.82
N LEU A 112 -7.61 18.51 16.91
CA LEU A 112 -7.26 19.53 17.90
C LEU A 112 -7.56 20.95 17.43
N ASP A 113 -7.31 21.23 16.15
CA ASP A 113 -7.27 22.58 15.59
C ASP A 113 -8.35 22.81 14.51
N ASN A 114 -9.20 21.80 14.25
CA ASN A 114 -10.26 21.85 13.23
C ASN A 114 -9.73 22.16 11.82
N ARG A 115 -8.54 21.63 11.49
CA ARG A 115 -7.95 21.71 10.14
C ARG A 115 -8.77 20.86 9.14
N THR A 116 -9.24 21.45 8.04
CA THR A 116 -10.17 20.80 7.08
C THR A 116 -9.77 20.91 5.60
N ASP A 117 -8.61 21.49 5.29
CA ASP A 117 -8.15 21.77 3.92
C ASP A 117 -8.01 20.51 3.05
N LEU A 118 -7.79 19.32 3.64
CA LEU A 118 -7.62 18.06 2.90
C LEU A 118 -8.78 17.08 3.10
N ASP A 119 -9.89 17.48 3.73
CA ASP A 119 -11.02 16.59 4.01
C ASP A 119 -11.62 16.01 2.72
N HIS A 120 -11.72 16.84 1.69
CA HIS A 120 -12.22 16.43 0.38
C HIS A 120 -11.33 15.35 -0.28
N CYS A 121 -10.03 15.34 0.03
CA CYS A 121 -9.09 14.33 -0.45
C CYS A 121 -9.21 13.03 0.34
N PHE A 122 -9.34 13.10 1.67
CA PHE A 122 -9.19 11.94 2.56
C PHE A 122 -10.49 11.35 3.08
N THR A 123 -11.64 11.99 2.84
CA THR A 123 -12.92 11.56 3.38
C THR A 123 -13.15 10.05 3.21
N PRO A 124 -13.58 9.33 4.26
CA PRO A 124 -13.87 7.90 4.15
C PRO A 124 -15.14 7.61 3.34
N TYR A 125 -15.88 8.66 2.96
CA TYR A 125 -17.17 8.58 2.28
C TYR A 125 -17.09 8.88 0.78
N ARG A 126 -15.93 8.61 0.15
CA ARG A 126 -15.77 8.71 -1.30
C ARG A 126 -16.67 7.68 -2.01
N ASN A 127 -17.26 8.11 -3.14
CA ASN A 127 -18.03 7.22 -3.99
C ASN A 127 -17.10 6.47 -4.93
N TYR A 128 -17.37 5.18 -5.14
CA TYR A 128 -16.62 4.33 -6.07
C TYR A 128 -17.56 3.78 -7.13
N PRO A 129 -17.14 3.77 -8.42
CA PRO A 129 -17.97 3.28 -9.52
C PRO A 129 -18.35 1.81 -9.37
N VAL A 130 -17.48 1.00 -8.73
CA VAL A 130 -17.77 -0.39 -8.37
C VAL A 130 -17.87 -0.51 -6.85
N SER A 131 -19.08 -0.61 -6.32
CA SER A 131 -19.35 -0.75 -4.88
C SER A 131 -20.57 -1.63 -4.58
N GLY A 132 -20.74 -2.03 -3.31
CA GLY A 132 -21.91 -2.76 -2.83
C GLY A 132 -22.13 -4.11 -3.52
N PHE A 133 -23.35 -4.34 -3.99
CA PHE A 133 -23.77 -5.62 -4.60
C PHE A 133 -22.93 -6.00 -5.84
N ALA A 134 -22.55 -5.02 -6.66
CA ALA A 134 -21.68 -5.26 -7.82
C ALA A 134 -20.31 -5.78 -7.40
N GLN A 135 -19.76 -5.29 -6.28
CA GLN A 135 -18.49 -5.79 -5.73
C GLN A 135 -18.62 -7.21 -5.18
N THR A 136 -19.74 -7.55 -4.54
CA THR A 136 -20.00 -8.90 -4.02
C THR A 136 -20.01 -9.95 -5.15
N ILE A 137 -20.57 -9.60 -6.32
CA ILE A 137 -20.61 -10.47 -7.49
C ILE A 137 -19.23 -10.60 -8.15
N LEU A 138 -18.53 -9.48 -8.35
CA LEU A 138 -17.23 -9.45 -9.03
C LEU A 138 -16.09 -9.97 -8.16
N GLY A 139 -16.26 -9.98 -6.84
CA GLY A 139 -15.20 -10.26 -5.88
C GLY A 139 -14.20 -9.11 -5.75
N ASN A 140 -13.44 -9.11 -4.66
CA ASN A 140 -12.54 -8.00 -4.30
C ASN A 140 -11.45 -7.73 -5.36
N LYS A 141 -10.85 -8.78 -5.93
CA LYS A 141 -9.75 -8.61 -6.89
C LYS A 141 -10.18 -7.87 -8.15
N ILE A 142 -11.32 -8.27 -8.73
CA ILE A 142 -11.85 -7.69 -9.98
C ILE A 142 -12.36 -6.28 -9.71
N SER A 143 -13.05 -6.07 -8.60
CA SER A 143 -13.60 -4.75 -8.24
C SER A 143 -12.52 -3.69 -8.03
N PHE A 144 -11.41 -4.04 -7.39
CA PHE A 144 -10.27 -3.13 -7.22
C PHE A 144 -9.55 -2.86 -8.54
N ALA A 145 -9.32 -3.90 -9.36
CA ALA A 145 -8.68 -3.73 -10.67
C ALA A 145 -9.49 -2.81 -11.59
N LEU A 146 -10.82 -2.99 -11.63
CA LEU A 146 -11.72 -2.14 -12.42
C LEU A 146 -11.76 -0.70 -11.89
N SER A 147 -11.80 -0.51 -10.56
CA SER A 147 -11.81 0.84 -9.97
C SER A 147 -10.53 1.62 -10.31
N HIS A 148 -9.36 0.96 -10.30
CA HIS A 148 -8.10 1.58 -10.74
C HIS A 148 -8.11 1.93 -12.23
N LEU A 149 -8.61 1.03 -13.07
CA LEU A 149 -8.67 1.24 -14.52
C LEU A 149 -9.58 2.41 -14.88
N ILE A 150 -10.79 2.47 -14.31
CA ILE A 150 -11.76 3.55 -14.54
C ILE A 150 -11.17 4.91 -14.14
N LYS A 151 -10.54 5.00 -12.97
CA LYS A 151 -9.89 6.25 -12.51
C LYS A 151 -8.72 6.66 -13.40
N SER A 152 -7.94 5.70 -13.93
CA SER A 152 -6.85 5.98 -14.89
C SER A 152 -7.35 6.53 -16.23
N LEU A 153 -8.60 6.24 -16.57
CA LEU A 153 -9.28 6.69 -17.80
C LEU A 153 -10.01 8.03 -17.63
N GLY A 154 -9.96 8.64 -16.45
CA GLY A 154 -10.49 10.00 -16.21
C GLY A 154 -12.01 10.10 -16.06
N TRP A 155 -12.69 9.00 -15.70
CA TRP A 155 -14.13 8.97 -15.39
C TRP A 155 -14.40 9.00 -13.89
#